data_AF-A0A7G1H4F9-F1
#
_entry.id   AF-A0A7G1H4F9-F1
#
_cell.length_a   1.000
_cell.length_b   1.000
_cell.length_c   1.000
_cell.angle_alpha   90.00
_cell.angle_beta   90.00
_cell.angle_gamma   90.00
#
_symmetry.space_group_name_H-M   'P 1'
#
loop_
_entity.id
_entity.type
_entity.pdbx_description
1 polymer ?
#
loop_
_entity_poly.entity_id
_entity_poly.type
_entity_poly.pdbx_seq_one_letter_code
_entity_poly.pdbx_strand_id
1 'polypeptide(L)'
;MERIQRYNTGSKHALRAVLDDYFPELNGIFWSMKSKGLWAVLENCPFPEDVKRLGQKELTELIAKSTRRKGSAAKKVAELYHAAKETVGLKQIGIADRYRLKMYLEEVKRSEAQLKDIEEEMKKLLGEVPCAKNILSIPV
;
A
#
# COMPACT_ATOMS: atom_id res chain seq x y z
N MET A 1 -1.74 5.30 -22.12
CA MET A 1 -1.76 4.26 -21.07
C MET A 1 -0.38 3.96 -20.49
N GLU A 2 0.62 3.60 -21.31
CA GLU A 2 1.97 3.22 -20.83
C GLU A 2 2.67 4.25 -19.94
N ARG A 3 2.60 5.55 -20.28
CA ARG A 3 3.23 6.61 -19.47
C ARG A 3 2.66 6.70 -18.04
N ILE A 4 1.37 6.44 -17.87
CA ILE A 4 0.66 6.56 -16.60
C ILE A 4 0.90 5.32 -15.73
N GLN A 5 0.93 4.13 -16.34
CA GLN A 5 1.33 2.91 -15.64
C GLN A 5 2.80 2.95 -15.19
N ARG A 6 3.70 3.49 -16.02
CA ARG A 6 5.10 3.72 -15.65
C ARG A 6 5.23 4.70 -14.48
N TYR A 7 4.48 5.80 -14.48
CA TYR A 7 4.46 6.76 -13.37
C TYR A 7 3.95 6.12 -12.06
N ASN A 8 2.82 5.41 -12.10
CA ASN A 8 2.27 4.69 -10.94
C ASN A 8 3.26 3.66 -10.35
N THR A 9 4.00 2.99 -11.22
CA THR A 9 5.04 2.03 -10.85
C THR A 9 6.21 2.74 -10.17
N GLY A 10 6.64 3.90 -10.70
CA GLY A 10 7.68 4.74 -10.10
C GLY A 10 7.38 5.18 -8.66
N SER A 11 6.21 5.77 -8.40
CA SER A 11 5.85 6.22 -7.04
C SER A 11 5.76 5.05 -6.04
N LYS A 12 5.32 3.87 -6.49
CA LYS A 12 5.31 2.65 -5.65
C LYS A 12 6.71 2.14 -5.32
N HIS A 13 7.63 2.21 -6.28
CA HIS A 13 9.03 1.86 -6.04
C HIS A 13 9.70 2.87 -5.09
N ALA A 14 9.42 4.16 -5.24
CA ALA A 14 9.92 5.19 -4.34
C ALA A 14 9.41 4.98 -2.90
N LEU A 15 8.11 4.73 -2.73
CA LEU A 15 7.55 4.40 -1.42
C LEU A 15 8.21 3.14 -0.84
N ARG A 16 8.44 2.11 -1.65
CA ARG A 16 9.09 0.88 -1.19
C ARG A 16 10.53 1.11 -0.74
N ALA A 17 11.30 1.91 -1.50
CA ALA A 17 12.67 2.25 -1.12
C ALA A 17 12.71 3.03 0.20
N VAL A 18 11.80 3.99 0.37
CA VAL A 18 11.68 4.77 1.60
C VAL A 18 11.26 3.88 2.78
N LEU A 19 10.41 2.89 2.56
CA LEU A 19 10.05 1.92 3.59
C LEU A 19 11.19 0.98 3.95
N ASP A 20 12.07 0.66 3.00
CA ASP A 20 13.25 -0.17 3.24
C ASP A 20 14.24 0.50 4.20
N ASP A 21 14.33 1.84 4.15
CA ASP A 21 15.14 2.62 5.10
C ASP A 21 14.62 2.49 6.55
N TYR A 22 13.30 2.49 6.78
CA TYR A 22 12.72 2.59 8.13
C TYR A 22 12.17 1.28 8.69
N PHE A 23 11.57 0.44 7.84
CA PHE A 23 10.89 -0.78 8.27
C PHE A 23 10.87 -1.85 7.16
N PRO A 24 12.06 -2.34 6.72
CA PRO A 24 12.20 -3.25 5.58
C PRO A 24 11.45 -4.57 5.77
N GLU A 25 11.25 -5.01 7.02
CA GLU A 25 10.56 -6.26 7.36
C GLU A 25 9.09 -6.30 6.90
N LEU A 26 8.47 -5.13 6.68
CA LEU A 26 7.12 -5.05 6.09
C LEU A 26 7.03 -5.76 4.74
N ASN A 27 8.12 -5.79 3.97
CA ASN A 27 8.19 -6.47 2.68
C ASN A 27 8.05 -8.00 2.81
N GLY A 28 8.49 -8.58 3.94
CA GLY A 28 8.33 -10.01 4.22
C GLY A 28 6.93 -10.37 4.70
N ILE A 29 6.30 -9.47 5.46
CA ILE A 29 4.95 -9.67 6.02
C ILE A 29 3.86 -9.42 4.97
N PHE A 30 4.09 -8.44 4.09
CA PHE A 30 3.15 -8.05 3.05
C PHE A 30 3.78 -8.22 1.67
N TRP A 31 3.33 -9.28 0.97
CA TRP A 31 3.77 -9.60 -0.39
C TRP A 31 3.45 -8.52 -1.44
N SER A 32 2.51 -7.61 -1.15
CA SER A 32 2.06 -6.61 -2.12
C SER A 32 1.81 -5.25 -1.51
N MET A 33 2.33 -4.21 -2.19
CA MET A 33 2.02 -2.79 -1.93
C MET A 33 0.54 -2.42 -2.17
N LYS A 34 -0.27 -3.33 -2.72
CA LYS A 34 -1.73 -3.15 -2.85
C LYS A 34 -2.52 -3.74 -1.68
N SER A 35 -1.85 -4.34 -0.70
CA SER A 35 -2.50 -4.96 0.45
C SER A 35 -3.19 -3.89 1.31
N LYS A 36 -4.53 -3.99 1.47
CA LYS A 36 -5.29 -3.11 2.36
C LYS A 36 -4.76 -3.11 3.80
N GLY A 37 -4.29 -4.26 4.27
CA GLY A 37 -3.69 -4.36 5.61
C GLY A 37 -2.35 -3.62 5.72
N LEU A 38 -1.56 -3.56 4.65
CA LEU A 38 -0.31 -2.80 4.63
C LEU A 38 -0.61 -1.30 4.68
N TRP A 39 -1.53 -0.83 3.83
CA TRP A 39 -1.96 0.57 3.83
C TRP A 39 -2.52 1.01 5.19
N ALA A 40 -3.34 0.19 5.83
CA ALA A 40 -3.84 0.47 7.16
C ALA A 40 -2.71 0.68 8.19
N VAL A 41 -1.67 -0.16 8.13
CA VAL A 41 -0.46 0.00 8.97
C VAL A 41 0.27 1.28 8.60
N LEU A 42 0.55 1.52 7.32
CA LEU A 42 1.26 2.72 6.86
C LEU A 42 0.56 4.03 7.19
N GLU A 43 -0.77 4.05 7.25
CA GLU A 43 -1.56 5.23 7.55
C GLU A 43 -1.66 5.53 9.06
N ASN A 44 -1.51 4.53 9.93
CA ASN A 44 -1.73 4.68 11.37
C ASN A 44 -0.46 4.47 12.21
N CYS A 45 0.36 3.51 11.82
CA CYS A 45 1.60 3.11 12.49
C CYS A 45 2.68 2.68 11.48
N PRO A 46 3.15 3.60 10.61
CA PRO A 46 4.12 3.27 9.57
C PRO A 46 5.48 2.85 10.09
N PHE A 47 5.82 3.22 11.32
CA PHE A 47 7.13 3.01 11.91
C PHE A 47 7.11 1.94 13.00
N PRO A 48 8.24 1.25 13.23
CA PRO A 48 8.33 0.20 14.25
C PRO A 48 8.00 0.70 15.67
N GLU A 49 8.36 1.95 15.99
CA GLU A 49 8.00 2.57 17.28
C GLU A 49 6.50 2.80 17.42
N ASP A 50 5.81 3.19 16.33
CA ASP A 50 4.37 3.39 16.35
C ASP A 50 3.64 2.06 16.53
N VAL A 51 4.13 0.99 15.89
CA VAL A 51 3.61 -0.39 16.07
C VAL A 51 3.72 -0.83 17.53
N LYS A 52 4.87 -0.58 18.17
CA LYS A 52 5.08 -0.88 19.60
C LYS A 52 4.16 -0.06 20.50
N ARG A 53 3.94 1.21 20.18
CA ARG A 53 3.10 2.13 20.95
C ARG A 53 1.61 1.81 20.85
N LEU A 54 1.14 1.43 19.65
CA LEU A 54 -0.26 1.10 19.40
C LEU A 54 -0.69 -0.19 20.13
N GLY A 55 0.22 -1.16 20.24
CA GLY A 55 -0.04 -2.44 20.91
C GLY A 55 -0.78 -3.45 20.03
N GLN A 56 -0.68 -4.74 20.40
CA GLN A 56 -1.18 -5.84 19.58
C GLN A 56 -2.70 -5.84 19.40
N LYS A 57 -3.47 -5.44 20.43
CA LYS A 57 -4.94 -5.46 20.38
C LYS A 57 -5.47 -4.47 19.34
N GLU A 58 -5.09 -3.19 19.46
CA GLU A 58 -5.47 -2.12 18.54
C GLU A 58 -4.96 -2.42 17.12
N LEU A 59 -3.73 -2.93 16.97
CA LEU A 59 -3.19 -3.32 15.67
C LEU A 59 -3.98 -4.47 15.03
N THR A 60 -4.47 -5.43 15.83
CA THR A 60 -5.33 -6.52 15.36
C THR A 60 -6.66 -5.98 14.85
N GLU A 61 -7.29 -5.06 15.59
CA GLU A 61 -8.53 -4.43 15.17
C GLU A 61 -8.35 -3.60 13.90
N LEU A 62 -7.26 -2.84 13.80
CA LEU A 62 -6.92 -2.05 12.62
C LEU A 62 -6.80 -2.93 11.36
N ILE A 63 -6.03 -4.02 11.45
CA ILE A 63 -5.83 -4.93 10.31
C ILE A 63 -7.12 -5.69 10.01
N ALA A 64 -7.85 -6.15 11.03
CA ALA A 64 -9.12 -6.86 10.88
C ALA A 64 -10.23 -6.01 10.26
N LYS A 65 -10.26 -4.70 10.52
CA LYS A 65 -11.17 -3.74 9.84
C LYS A 65 -10.82 -3.57 8.36
N SER A 66 -9.55 -3.71 8.03
CA SER A 66 -9.02 -3.44 6.69
C SER A 66 -9.02 -4.67 5.78
N THR A 67 -9.22 -5.87 6.33
CA THR A 67 -9.26 -7.15 5.59
C THR A 67 -10.47 -7.99 5.94
N ARG A 68 -11.07 -8.64 4.94
CA ARG A 68 -12.19 -9.57 5.13
C ARG A 68 -11.80 -10.84 5.92
N ARG A 69 -10.49 -11.15 5.98
CA ARG A 69 -9.95 -12.37 6.60
C ARG A 69 -9.42 -12.12 8.01
N LYS A 70 -10.32 -11.97 8.99
CA LYS A 70 -9.98 -11.73 10.40
C LYS A 70 -9.01 -12.78 10.99
N GLY A 71 -9.12 -14.05 10.58
CA GLY A 71 -8.23 -15.13 11.05
C GLY A 71 -6.75 -14.94 10.66
N SER A 72 -6.46 -14.15 9.62
CA SER A 72 -5.07 -13.83 9.23
C SER A 72 -4.52 -12.57 9.91
N ALA A 73 -5.37 -11.79 10.60
CA ALA A 73 -4.97 -10.55 11.23
C ALA A 73 -4.06 -10.80 12.44
N ALA A 74 -4.45 -11.72 13.34
CA ALA A 74 -3.66 -12.05 14.53
C ALA A 74 -2.25 -12.55 14.19
N LYS A 75 -2.12 -13.41 13.17
CA LYS A 75 -0.80 -13.88 12.69
C LYS A 75 0.06 -12.71 12.19
N LYS A 76 -0.50 -11.85 11.33
CA LYS A 76 0.20 -10.66 10.81
C LYS A 76 0.59 -9.68 11.89
N VAL A 77 -0.24 -9.50 12.92
CA VAL A 77 0.05 -8.66 14.07
C VAL A 77 1.24 -9.21 14.84
N ALA A 78 1.27 -10.51 15.10
CA ALA A 78 2.40 -11.14 15.76
C ALA A 78 3.70 -10.96 14.96
N GLU A 79 3.65 -11.18 13.64
CA GLU A 79 4.78 -10.95 12.73
C GLU A 79 5.23 -9.48 12.74
N LEU A 80 4.30 -8.52 12.66
CA LEU A 80 4.58 -7.09 12.72
C LEU A 80 5.23 -6.68 14.05
N TYR A 81 4.72 -7.20 15.16
CA TYR A 81 5.22 -6.85 16.48
C TYR A 81 6.61 -7.42 16.72
N HIS A 82 6.87 -8.63 16.23
CA HIS A 82 8.18 -9.25 16.26
C HIS A 82 9.17 -8.49 15.37
N ALA A 83 8.77 -8.21 14.13
CA ALA A 83 9.55 -7.40 13.20
C ALA A 83 9.86 -6.01 13.76
N ALA A 84 8.91 -5.33 14.39
CA ALA A 84 9.15 -4.02 14.99
C ALA A 84 10.19 -4.09 16.13
N LYS A 85 10.24 -5.20 16.87
CA LYS A 85 11.24 -5.41 17.94
C LYS A 85 12.62 -5.69 17.38
N GLU A 86 12.72 -6.50 16.35
CA GLU A 86 13.99 -6.95 15.76
C GLU A 86 14.43 -6.13 14.54
N THR A 87 13.71 -5.06 14.22
CA THR A 87 13.92 -4.31 12.98
C THR A 87 15.36 -3.83 12.84
N VAL A 88 15.90 -4.02 11.64
CA VAL A 88 17.20 -3.48 11.22
C VAL A 88 17.07 -2.08 10.61
N GLY A 89 15.84 -1.59 10.43
CA GLY A 89 15.55 -0.26 9.90
C GLY A 89 16.00 0.87 10.83
N LEU A 90 15.96 2.09 10.31
CA LEU A 90 16.34 3.29 11.04
C LEU A 90 15.49 3.47 12.31
N LYS A 91 16.18 3.53 13.46
CA LYS A 91 15.57 3.68 14.79
C LYS A 91 15.36 5.14 15.19
N GLN A 92 16.07 6.08 14.55
CA GLN A 92 15.95 7.51 14.81
C GLN A 92 15.03 8.11 13.75
N ILE A 93 13.74 8.15 14.04
CA ILE A 93 12.73 8.67 13.12
C ILE A 93 12.34 10.08 13.58
N GLY A 94 12.80 11.07 12.83
CA GLY A 94 12.48 12.47 13.07
C GLY A 94 11.14 12.87 12.47
N ILE A 95 10.74 14.11 12.76
CA ILE A 95 9.56 14.73 12.15
C ILE A 95 9.70 14.77 10.62
N ALA A 96 10.89 15.07 10.10
CA ALA A 96 11.18 15.11 8.67
C ALA A 96 10.95 13.75 7.99
N ASP A 97 11.38 12.65 8.61
CA ASP A 97 11.20 11.30 8.08
C ASP A 97 9.72 10.90 8.02
N ARG A 98 8.96 11.28 9.06
CA ARG A 98 7.50 11.11 9.10
C ARG A 98 6.81 11.88 7.97
N TYR A 99 7.21 13.12 7.73
CA TYR A 99 6.70 13.92 6.60
C TYR A 99 7.10 13.32 5.25
N ARG A 100 8.35 12.88 5.09
CA ARG A 100 8.85 12.25 3.87
C ARG A 100 8.02 11.03 3.53
N LEU A 101 7.82 10.11 4.47
CA LEU A 101 7.01 8.92 4.24
C LEU A 101 5.55 9.27 3.91
N LYS A 102 4.96 10.21 4.66
CA LYS A 102 3.59 10.68 4.40
C LYS A 102 3.45 11.24 2.98
N MET A 103 4.39 12.05 2.52
CA MET A 103 4.41 12.60 1.17
C MET A 103 4.37 11.49 0.10
N TYR A 104 5.20 10.45 0.25
CA TYR A 104 5.19 9.30 -0.67
C TYR A 104 3.87 8.52 -0.63
N LEU A 105 3.28 8.33 0.56
CA LEU A 105 1.97 7.69 0.69
C LEU A 105 0.88 8.48 -0.05
N GLU A 106 0.86 9.80 0.11
CA GLU A 106 -0.09 10.67 -0.57
C GLU A 106 0.12 10.68 -2.09
N GLU A 107 1.37 10.68 -2.55
CA GLU A 107 1.69 10.63 -3.98
C GLU A 107 1.22 9.32 -4.62
N VAL A 108 1.45 8.18 -3.96
CA VAL A 108 0.97 6.89 -4.46
C VAL A 108 -0.56 6.86 -4.50
N LYS A 109 -1.24 7.34 -3.44
CA LYS A 109 -2.71 7.43 -3.43
C LYS A 109 -3.25 8.29 -4.54
N ARG A 110 -2.67 9.48 -4.76
CA ARG A 110 -3.05 10.39 -5.85
C ARG A 110 -2.89 9.70 -7.20
N SER A 111 -1.75 9.04 -7.41
CA SER A 111 -1.44 8.33 -8.65
C SER A 111 -2.40 7.17 -8.92
N GLU A 112 -2.82 6.44 -7.88
CA GLU A 112 -3.82 5.38 -8.01
C GLU A 112 -5.23 5.93 -8.27
N ALA A 113 -5.61 7.04 -7.64
CA ALA A 113 -6.89 7.69 -7.89
C ALA A 113 -7.01 8.18 -9.33
N GLN A 114 -5.98 8.85 -9.85
CA GLN A 114 -5.93 9.30 -11.24
C GLN A 114 -6.03 8.13 -12.23
N LEU A 115 -5.36 7.03 -11.94
CA LEU A 115 -5.42 5.84 -12.79
C LEU A 115 -6.83 5.25 -12.82
N LYS A 116 -7.50 5.18 -11.66
CA LYS A 116 -8.88 4.70 -11.55
C LYS A 116 -9.86 5.60 -12.30
N ASP A 117 -9.73 6.91 -12.18
CA ASP A 117 -10.58 7.89 -12.86
C ASP A 117 -10.51 7.72 -14.39
N ILE A 118 -9.29 7.60 -14.93
CA ILE A 118 -9.07 7.36 -16.36
C ILE A 118 -9.65 6.00 -16.80
N GLU A 119 -9.48 4.94 -16.00
CA GLU A 119 -10.09 3.63 -16.29
C GLU A 119 -11.62 3.70 -16.33
N GLU A 120 -12.25 4.50 -15.46
CA GLU A 120 -13.70 4.72 -15.44
C GLU A 120 -14.16 5.52 -16.66
N GLU A 121 -13.48 6.61 -17.01
CA GLU A 121 -13.80 7.40 -18.21
C GLU A 121 -13.62 6.58 -19.49
N MET A 122 -12.57 5.76 -19.58
CA MET A 122 -12.40 4.84 -20.71
C MET A 122 -13.53 3.81 -20.81
N LYS A 123 -13.99 3.26 -19.68
CA LYS A 123 -15.13 2.32 -19.67
C LYS A 123 -16.42 2.99 -20.13
N LYS A 124 -16.66 4.26 -19.74
CA LYS A 124 -17.83 5.02 -20.20
C LYS A 124 -17.77 5.25 -21.71
N LEU A 125 -16.65 5.75 -22.22
CA LEU A 125 -16.46 5.98 -23.66
C LEU A 125 -16.60 4.69 -24.48
N LEU A 126 -16.07 3.56 -24.00
CA LEU A 126 -16.22 2.26 -24.65
C LEU A 126 -17.65 1.70 -24.57
N GLY A 127 -18.39 2.02 -23.51
CA GLY A 127 -19.80 1.66 -23.35
C GLY A 127 -20.74 2.44 -24.28
N GLU A 128 -20.36 3.65 -24.68
CA GLU A 128 -21.10 4.53 -25.59
C GLU A 128 -20.85 4.25 -27.08
N VAL A 129 -19.89 3.37 -27.42
CA VAL A 129 -19.61 2.98 -28.81
C VAL A 129 -20.39 1.70 -29.14
N PRO A 130 -21.52 1.76 -29.90
CA PRO A 130 -22.31 0.58 -30.28
C PRO A 130 -21.59 -0.42 -31.21
N CYS A 131 -20.29 -0.26 -31.46
CA CYS A 131 -19.49 -1.11 -32.36
C CYS A 131 -18.30 -1.82 -31.69
N ALA A 132 -18.19 -1.86 -30.36
CA ALA A 132 -17.09 -2.56 -29.68
C ALA A 132 -17.39 -4.02 -29.30
N LYS A 133 -18.48 -4.62 -29.79
CA LYS A 133 -18.79 -6.05 -29.55
C LYS A 133 -17.86 -7.03 -30.29
N ASN A 134 -17.07 -6.56 -31.26
CA ASN A 134 -16.25 -7.44 -32.11
C ASN A 134 -14.73 -7.30 -31.95
N ILE A 135 -14.21 -6.40 -31.08
CA ILE A 135 -12.75 -6.16 -30.99
C ILE A 135 -12.10 -6.90 -29.81
N LEU A 136 -12.87 -7.37 -28.81
CA LEU A 136 -12.31 -8.11 -27.66
C LEU A 136 -12.12 -9.62 -27.91
N SER A 137 -12.26 -10.09 -29.14
CA SER A 137 -12.10 -11.50 -29.50
C SER A 137 -10.84 -11.77 -30.34
N ILE A 138 -9.72 -11.15 -29.99
CA ILE A 138 -8.42 -11.51 -30.56
C ILE A 138 -7.59 -12.18 -29.45
N PRO A 139 -7.52 -13.52 -29.41
CA PRO A 139 -6.47 -14.23 -28.72
C PRO A 139 -5.26 -14.35 -29.65
N VAL A 140 -4.15 -13.67 -29.35
CA VAL A 140 -2.78 -14.10 -29.69
C VAL A 140 -1.80 -13.64 -28.63
#